data_AF-X0ZST2-F1
#
_entry.id   AF-X0ZST2-F1
#
_cell.length_a   1.000
_cell.length_b   1.000
_cell.length_c   1.000
_cell.angle_alpha   90.00
_cell.angle_beta   90.00
_cell.angle_gamma   90.00
#
_symmetry.space_group_name_H-M   'P 1'
#
loop_
_entity.id
_entity.type
_entity.pdbx_description
1 polymer ?
#
loop_
_entity_poly.entity_id
_entity_poly.type
_entity_poly.pdbx_seq_one_letter_code
_entity_poly.pdbx_strand_id
1 'polypeptide(L)'
;SSVYFEIENCTVYNSGSTNTDAGIKLINVNNSKLIENNCSNNNCGIYLELSNNNDILENILGFNTLTGLYLNFSNFNTISKNTFKYNTENAKEENCVGNTFENNYCEPPLTITDVTSPNTNGTYRLGNTIEITINFSDTVYVTGLPQLSLETGDDDALVNYTSGNATKTLSFNYTVGLDHYTLDLDYSSSNALNLNGGTIKGIIGNDANLTLPAPGALGSLGANKYIIVDAKTPSVTNVSSPKPNGPYTIGEII
;
A
#
# COMPACT_ATOMS: atom_id res chain seq x y z
N SER A 1 30.21 20.37 -31.21
CA SER A 1 29.35 19.52 -30.36
C SER A 1 29.66 18.07 -30.69
N SER A 2 29.79 17.19 -29.69
CA SER A 2 29.84 15.73 -29.88
C SER A 2 28.44 15.10 -30.00
N VAL A 3 27.39 15.90 -29.75
CA VAL A 3 25.98 15.50 -29.88
C VAL A 3 25.55 15.58 -31.35
N TYR A 4 24.97 14.50 -31.86
CA TYR A 4 24.53 14.37 -33.25
C TYR A 4 23.13 14.96 -33.47
N PHE A 5 22.22 14.77 -32.52
CA PHE A 5 20.94 15.49 -32.47
C PHE A 5 20.42 15.55 -31.04
N GLU A 6 19.48 16.46 -30.84
CA GLU A 6 18.84 16.74 -29.56
C GLU A 6 17.32 16.80 -29.74
N ILE A 7 16.60 16.16 -28.81
CA ILE A 7 15.15 16.31 -28.65
C ILE A 7 14.95 16.96 -27.28
N GLU A 8 14.39 18.16 -27.29
CA GLU A 8 14.24 18.98 -26.09
C GLU A 8 12.80 19.50 -25.96
N ASN A 9 12.29 19.51 -24.72
CA ASN A 9 11.01 20.14 -24.37
C ASN A 9 9.81 19.66 -25.21
N CYS A 10 9.83 18.41 -25.66
CA CYS A 10 8.72 17.80 -26.39
C CYS A 10 7.76 17.07 -25.44
N THR A 11 6.47 17.03 -25.80
CA THR A 11 5.47 16.21 -25.13
C THR A 11 4.93 15.17 -26.10
N VAL A 12 5.09 13.88 -25.77
CA VAL A 12 4.67 12.76 -26.62
C VAL A 12 3.87 11.75 -25.79
N TYR A 13 2.66 11.44 -26.21
CA TYR A 13 1.70 10.59 -25.49
C TYR A 13 0.86 9.76 -26.47
N ASN A 14 0.21 8.70 -25.98
CA ASN A 14 -0.63 7.76 -26.73
C ASN A 14 0.09 6.99 -27.85
N SER A 15 1.37 6.66 -27.65
CA SER A 15 2.15 5.89 -28.62
C SER A 15 1.89 4.40 -28.47
N GLY A 16 0.98 3.90 -29.32
CA GLY A 16 0.78 2.49 -29.64
C GLY A 16 0.38 1.57 -28.48
N SER A 17 0.32 0.26 -28.77
CA SER A 17 -0.07 -0.78 -27.81
C SER A 17 0.73 -2.07 -27.95
N THR A 18 1.74 -2.09 -28.83
CA THR A 18 2.69 -3.20 -28.94
C THR A 18 3.82 -3.04 -27.95
N ASN A 19 4.47 -4.14 -27.59
CA ASN A 19 5.56 -4.19 -26.61
C ASN A 19 6.79 -3.31 -26.95
N THR A 20 6.88 -2.74 -28.15
CA THR A 20 8.00 -1.87 -28.56
C THR A 20 7.57 -0.47 -28.99
N ASP A 21 6.29 -0.13 -28.87
CA ASP A 21 5.81 1.22 -29.15
C ASP A 21 6.24 2.13 -28.01
N ALA A 22 6.79 3.29 -28.36
CA ALA A 22 7.29 4.26 -27.40
C ALA A 22 6.95 5.69 -27.79
N GLY A 23 6.85 6.59 -26.80
CA GLY A 23 6.76 8.02 -27.02
C GLY A 23 7.93 8.52 -27.88
N ILE A 24 9.15 8.15 -27.49
CA ILE A 24 10.34 8.36 -28.33
C ILE A 24 11.05 7.02 -28.50
N LYS A 25 11.18 6.57 -29.75
CA LYS A 25 11.93 5.36 -30.11
C LYS A 25 13.14 5.73 -30.97
N LEU A 26 14.33 5.33 -30.53
CA LEU A 26 15.59 5.51 -31.26
C LEU A 26 16.18 4.16 -31.60
N ILE A 27 16.52 3.95 -32.88
CA ILE A 27 17.05 2.68 -33.40
C ILE A 27 18.34 2.96 -34.18
N ASN A 28 19.45 2.36 -33.76
CA ASN A 28 20.80 2.62 -34.32
C ASN A 28 21.24 4.08 -34.22
N VAL A 29 20.99 4.68 -33.05
CA VAL A 29 21.21 6.10 -32.82
C VAL A 29 22.22 6.29 -31.69
N ASN A 30 23.30 7.02 -31.97
CA ASN A 30 24.36 7.23 -30.99
C ASN A 30 24.63 8.72 -30.77
N ASN A 31 25.20 9.06 -29.61
CA ASN A 31 25.63 10.41 -29.28
C ASN A 31 24.50 11.45 -29.38
N SER A 32 23.31 11.12 -28.87
CA SER A 32 22.17 12.03 -28.86
C SER A 32 21.78 12.49 -27.47
N LYS A 33 20.96 13.55 -27.40
CA LYS A 33 20.45 14.09 -26.14
C LYS A 33 18.93 14.16 -26.17
N LEU A 34 18.29 13.57 -25.17
CA LEU A 34 16.87 13.70 -24.91
C LEU A 34 16.73 14.42 -23.57
N ILE A 35 16.33 15.69 -23.60
CA ILE A 35 16.30 16.53 -22.42
C ILE A 35 14.93 17.18 -22.19
N GLU A 36 14.46 17.22 -20.95
CA GLU A 36 13.22 17.91 -20.55
C GLU A 36 11.96 17.47 -21.34
N ASN A 37 11.94 16.25 -21.88
CA ASN A 37 10.77 15.74 -22.60
C ASN A 37 9.78 15.09 -21.65
N ASN A 38 8.49 15.25 -21.95
CA ASN A 38 7.42 14.51 -21.30
C ASN A 38 6.95 13.36 -22.21
N CYS A 39 7.40 12.15 -21.91
CA CYS A 39 7.00 10.93 -22.63
C CYS A 39 6.05 10.09 -21.77
N SER A 40 5.05 10.73 -21.15
CA SER A 40 4.08 10.05 -20.30
C SER A 40 2.87 9.51 -21.09
N ASN A 41 2.17 8.51 -20.55
CA ASN A 41 0.97 7.90 -21.14
C ASN A 41 1.22 7.24 -22.50
N ASN A 42 2.31 6.48 -22.63
CA ASN A 42 2.60 5.65 -23.79
C ASN A 42 2.68 4.17 -23.38
N ASN A 43 2.93 3.25 -24.33
CA ASN A 43 3.30 1.90 -23.92
C ASN A 43 4.69 1.89 -23.26
N CYS A 44 5.72 2.38 -23.96
CA CYS A 44 7.00 2.76 -23.39
C CYS A 44 7.18 4.29 -23.41
N GLY A 45 7.78 4.88 -22.39
CA GLY A 45 8.09 6.32 -22.44
C GLY A 45 9.16 6.61 -23.49
N ILE A 46 10.38 6.13 -23.24
CA ILE A 46 11.50 6.19 -24.18
C ILE A 46 12.00 4.77 -24.44
N TYR A 47 12.32 4.45 -25.70
CA TYR A 47 12.92 3.18 -26.09
C TYR A 47 14.18 3.40 -26.94
N LEU A 48 15.32 2.90 -26.46
CA LEU A 48 16.58 2.83 -27.19
C LEU A 48 16.87 1.39 -27.64
N GLU A 49 17.06 1.21 -28.94
CA GLU A 49 17.47 -0.06 -29.55
C GLU A 49 18.77 0.13 -30.33
N LEU A 50 19.79 -0.68 -30.04
CA LEU A 50 21.11 -0.59 -30.70
C LEU A 50 21.70 0.84 -30.63
N SER A 51 21.41 1.56 -29.56
CA SER A 51 21.63 3.00 -29.46
C SER A 51 22.50 3.32 -28.24
N ASN A 52 23.69 3.86 -28.48
CA ASN A 52 24.76 3.94 -27.49
C ASN A 52 25.22 5.38 -27.25
N ASN A 53 25.78 5.65 -26.07
CA ASN A 53 26.34 6.97 -25.73
C ASN A 53 25.31 8.11 -25.85
N ASN A 54 24.05 7.87 -25.49
CA ASN A 54 23.01 8.89 -25.47
C ASN A 54 22.77 9.41 -24.05
N ASP A 55 22.44 10.69 -23.95
CA ASP A 55 22.10 11.36 -22.70
C ASP A 55 20.59 11.53 -22.59
N ILE A 56 19.97 10.85 -21.62
CA ILE A 56 18.55 10.93 -21.27
C ILE A 56 18.45 11.73 -19.97
N LEU A 57 18.13 13.01 -20.06
CA LEU A 57 18.27 13.96 -18.97
C LEU A 57 16.94 14.64 -18.63
N GLU A 58 16.56 14.70 -17.35
CA GLU A 58 15.46 15.58 -16.90
C GLU A 58 14.10 15.31 -17.60
N ASN A 59 13.89 14.11 -18.14
CA ASN A 59 12.64 13.73 -18.79
C ASN A 59 11.60 13.25 -17.77
N ILE A 60 10.33 13.44 -18.07
CA ILE A 60 9.19 12.92 -17.32
C ILE A 60 8.65 11.68 -18.03
N LEU A 61 8.82 10.53 -17.40
CA LEU A 61 8.49 9.20 -17.91
C LEU A 61 7.43 8.57 -17.00
N GLY A 62 6.19 9.03 -17.15
CA GLY A 62 5.09 8.63 -16.27
C GLY A 62 3.98 7.86 -16.95
N PHE A 63 3.22 7.06 -16.20
CA PHE A 63 1.98 6.45 -16.69
C PHE A 63 2.15 5.58 -17.94
N ASN A 64 3.32 4.98 -18.14
CA ASN A 64 3.55 4.11 -19.27
C ASN A 64 3.11 2.69 -18.96
N THR A 65 2.34 2.07 -19.85
CA THR A 65 1.68 0.78 -19.60
C THR A 65 2.64 -0.41 -19.57
N LEU A 66 3.87 -0.25 -20.07
CA LEU A 66 4.93 -1.25 -19.99
C LEU A 66 6.13 -0.73 -19.21
N THR A 67 6.84 0.29 -19.72
CA THR A 67 8.03 0.81 -19.05
C THR A 67 8.26 2.30 -19.27
N GLY A 68 8.85 2.99 -18.29
CA GLY A 68 9.24 4.39 -18.45
C GLY A 68 10.41 4.55 -19.44
N LEU A 69 11.46 3.75 -19.28
CA LEU A 69 12.62 3.71 -20.17
C LEU A 69 13.00 2.27 -20.50
N TYR A 70 13.15 1.95 -21.78
CA TYR A 70 13.65 0.66 -22.24
C TYR A 70 14.98 0.85 -22.98
N LEU A 71 16.00 0.09 -22.58
CA LEU A 71 17.27 -0.04 -23.27
C LEU A 71 17.42 -1.48 -23.75
N ASN A 72 17.58 -1.67 -25.07
CA ASN A 72 17.86 -2.97 -25.67
C ASN A 72 19.12 -2.90 -26.53
N PHE A 73 20.12 -3.74 -26.26
CA PHE A 73 21.43 -3.70 -26.92
C PHE A 73 22.04 -2.28 -26.99
N SER A 74 21.80 -1.48 -25.95
CA SER A 74 22.04 -0.03 -25.93
C SER A 74 22.97 0.31 -24.77
N ASN A 75 24.22 0.63 -25.08
CA ASN A 75 25.32 0.66 -24.12
C ASN A 75 25.80 2.09 -23.83
N PHE A 76 26.43 2.28 -22.68
CA PHE A 76 27.10 3.52 -22.31
C PHE A 76 26.23 4.78 -22.38
N ASN A 77 24.92 4.64 -22.17
CA ASN A 77 23.98 5.76 -22.09
C ASN A 77 23.98 6.36 -20.68
N THR A 78 23.79 7.68 -20.59
CA THR A 78 23.65 8.41 -19.33
C THR A 78 22.17 8.72 -19.09
N ILE A 79 21.60 8.17 -18.03
CA ILE A 79 20.22 8.40 -17.63
C ILE A 79 20.26 9.19 -16.33
N SER A 80 20.01 10.49 -16.38
CA SER A 80 20.13 11.34 -15.19
C SER A 80 18.96 12.27 -14.95
N LYS A 81 18.58 12.44 -13.67
CA LYS A 81 17.54 13.37 -13.22
C LYS A 81 16.17 13.19 -13.87
N ASN A 82 15.89 12.03 -14.45
CA ASN A 82 14.57 11.75 -15.00
C ASN A 82 13.59 11.44 -13.87
N THR A 83 12.32 11.75 -14.10
CA THR A 83 11.21 11.45 -13.21
C THR A 83 10.42 10.26 -13.75
N PHE A 84 10.57 9.11 -13.11
CA PHE A 84 9.80 7.90 -13.38
C PHE A 84 8.62 7.82 -12.40
N LYS A 85 7.40 7.75 -12.93
CA LYS A 85 6.21 7.69 -12.07
C LYS A 85 5.14 6.77 -12.62
N TYR A 86 4.67 5.85 -11.79
CA TYR A 86 3.48 5.05 -12.11
C TYR A 86 3.57 4.30 -13.46
N ASN A 87 4.76 3.80 -13.78
CA ASN A 87 4.94 2.85 -14.87
C ASN A 87 4.80 1.42 -14.31
N THR A 88 4.47 0.45 -15.14
CA THR A 88 4.55 -0.96 -14.73
C THR A 88 6.00 -1.34 -14.35
N GLU A 89 6.97 -0.86 -15.13
CA GLU A 89 8.40 -0.91 -14.82
C GLU A 89 9.02 0.48 -15.03
N ASN A 90 9.85 0.98 -14.12
CA ASN A 90 10.40 2.33 -14.28
C ASN A 90 11.46 2.38 -15.40
N ALA A 91 12.42 1.47 -15.35
CA ALA A 91 13.42 1.32 -16.40
C ALA A 91 13.78 -0.16 -16.59
N LYS A 92 14.04 -0.56 -17.83
CA LYS A 92 14.40 -1.92 -18.21
C LYS A 92 15.66 -1.91 -19.07
N GLU A 93 16.61 -2.78 -18.74
CA GLU A 93 17.82 -3.01 -19.53
C GLU A 93 17.90 -4.45 -20.01
N GLU A 94 18.10 -4.64 -21.32
CA GLU A 94 18.30 -5.96 -21.94
C GLU A 94 19.54 -5.95 -22.83
N ASN A 95 20.45 -6.89 -22.59
CA ASN A 95 21.69 -7.04 -23.36
C ASN A 95 22.53 -5.74 -23.42
N CYS A 96 22.49 -4.95 -22.34
CA CYS A 96 23.17 -3.67 -22.23
C CYS A 96 24.41 -3.77 -21.32
N VAL A 97 25.37 -2.89 -21.55
CA VAL A 97 26.60 -2.75 -20.76
C VAL A 97 26.90 -1.28 -20.53
N GLY A 98 27.30 -0.95 -19.30
CA GLY A 98 27.92 0.34 -18.98
C GLY A 98 26.99 1.55 -19.01
N ASN A 99 25.68 1.37 -18.97
CA ASN A 99 24.76 2.48 -18.77
C ASN A 99 24.85 3.01 -17.34
N THR A 100 24.61 4.30 -17.18
CA THR A 100 24.70 5.01 -15.90
C THR A 100 23.35 5.59 -15.54
N PHE A 101 22.83 5.25 -14.34
CA PHE A 101 21.60 5.82 -13.80
C PHE A 101 21.92 6.66 -12.57
N GLU A 102 21.81 7.97 -12.67
CA GLU A 102 22.20 8.90 -11.60
C GLU A 102 21.13 9.93 -11.29
N ASN A 103 20.81 10.13 -10.01
CA ASN A 103 19.89 11.16 -9.55
C ASN A 103 18.49 11.12 -10.18
N ASN A 104 18.06 9.97 -10.70
CA ASN A 104 16.69 9.80 -11.18
C ASN A 104 15.72 9.70 -9.98
N TYR A 105 14.53 10.26 -10.15
CA TYR A 105 13.44 10.13 -9.18
C TYR A 105 12.50 9.02 -9.62
N CYS A 106 12.24 8.07 -8.75
CA CYS A 106 11.21 7.06 -8.92
C CYS A 106 10.12 7.29 -7.88
N GLU A 107 8.88 7.50 -8.33
CA GLU A 107 7.74 7.60 -7.43
C GLU A 107 7.64 6.31 -6.59
N PRO A 108 7.59 6.40 -5.25
CA PRO A 108 7.51 5.24 -4.40
C PRO A 108 6.18 4.49 -4.61
N PRO A 109 6.14 3.16 -4.37
CA PRO A 109 4.91 2.40 -4.48
C PRO A 109 3.85 2.89 -3.48
N LEU A 110 2.58 2.75 -3.87
CA LEU A 110 1.45 3.00 -2.98
C LEU A 110 1.31 1.82 -2.01
N THR A 111 1.66 2.02 -0.75
CA THR A 111 1.72 0.96 0.26
C THR A 111 1.09 1.42 1.57
N ILE A 112 0.72 0.49 2.43
CA ILE A 112 0.39 0.78 3.82
C ILE A 112 1.68 1.07 4.58
N THR A 113 1.68 2.15 5.37
CA THR A 113 2.84 2.56 6.18
C THR A 113 2.67 2.23 7.65
N ASP A 114 1.43 2.26 8.16
CA ASP A 114 1.15 2.13 9.58
C ASP A 114 -0.33 1.82 9.84
N VAL A 115 -0.62 1.05 10.90
CA VAL A 115 -1.96 0.82 11.43
C VAL A 115 -2.00 1.27 12.89
N THR A 116 -2.96 2.12 13.24
CA THR A 116 -3.05 2.69 14.59
C THR A 116 -4.50 2.97 14.96
N SER A 117 -4.70 3.59 16.12
CA SER A 117 -6.01 4.02 16.61
C SER A 117 -5.90 5.37 17.32
N PRO A 118 -6.85 6.30 17.09
CA PRO A 118 -6.95 7.52 17.89
C PRO A 118 -7.45 7.26 19.31
N ASN A 119 -8.12 6.12 19.57
CA ASN A 119 -8.57 5.74 20.90
C ASN A 119 -7.39 5.59 21.86
N THR A 120 -7.55 5.95 23.13
CA THR A 120 -6.51 5.77 24.15
C THR A 120 -6.21 4.30 24.41
N ASN A 121 -4.99 3.98 24.86
CA ASN A 121 -4.68 2.65 25.37
C ASN A 121 -5.58 2.31 26.56
N GLY A 122 -5.94 1.03 26.72
CA GLY A 122 -6.79 0.57 27.82
C GLY A 122 -7.67 -0.62 27.44
N THR A 123 -8.58 -0.96 28.36
CA THR A 123 -9.52 -2.07 28.20
C THR A 123 -10.85 -1.57 27.65
N TYR A 124 -11.31 -2.21 26.58
CA TYR A 124 -12.58 -1.97 25.92
C TYR A 124 -13.50 -3.18 26.13
N ARG A 125 -14.76 -2.91 26.47
CA ARG A 125 -15.78 -3.91 26.82
C ARG A 125 -16.89 -3.94 25.77
N LEU A 126 -17.78 -4.93 25.90
CA LEU A 126 -18.96 -5.12 25.07
C LEU A 126 -19.66 -3.79 24.70
N GLY A 127 -19.84 -3.56 23.40
CA GLY A 127 -20.50 -2.37 22.85
C GLY A 127 -19.63 -1.12 22.77
N ASN A 128 -18.41 -1.11 23.33
CA ASN A 128 -17.47 -0.03 23.05
C ASN A 128 -17.02 -0.06 21.58
N THR A 129 -16.72 1.12 21.04
CA THR A 129 -16.21 1.26 19.66
C THR A 129 -14.76 1.73 19.68
N ILE A 130 -13.93 1.04 18.91
CA ILE A 130 -12.53 1.34 18.67
C ILE A 130 -12.40 1.70 17.18
N GLU A 131 -11.95 2.91 16.89
CA GLU A 131 -11.60 3.31 15.53
C GLU A 131 -10.19 2.81 15.22
N ILE A 132 -10.04 2.14 14.08
CA ILE A 132 -8.77 1.67 13.56
C ILE A 132 -8.49 2.43 12.29
N THR A 133 -7.31 3.03 12.22
CA THR A 133 -6.86 3.82 11.07
C THR A 133 -5.72 3.13 10.36
N ILE A 134 -5.84 2.92 9.05
CA ILE A 134 -4.80 2.42 8.17
C ILE A 134 -4.24 3.60 7.38
N ASN A 135 -2.95 3.87 7.53
CA ASN A 135 -2.23 4.95 6.86
C ASN A 135 -1.50 4.41 5.61
N PHE A 136 -1.62 5.15 4.51
CA PHE A 136 -0.97 4.85 3.22
C PHE A 136 0.13 5.86 2.91
N SER A 137 1.09 5.45 2.07
CA SER A 137 2.19 6.31 1.60
C SER A 137 1.68 7.51 0.79
N ASP A 138 0.56 7.34 0.07
CA ASP A 138 -0.12 8.41 -0.64
C ASP A 138 -1.65 8.28 -0.60
N THR A 139 -2.33 9.27 -1.18
CA THR A 139 -3.79 9.38 -1.20
C THR A 139 -4.41 8.20 -1.93
N VAL A 140 -5.41 7.57 -1.31
CA VAL A 140 -6.12 6.42 -1.87
C VAL A 140 -7.60 6.72 -2.12
N TYR A 141 -8.13 6.05 -3.13
CA TYR A 141 -9.51 6.11 -3.58
C TYR A 141 -10.13 4.73 -3.45
N VAL A 142 -11.22 4.66 -2.70
CA VAL A 142 -11.88 3.43 -2.29
C VAL A 142 -13.18 3.27 -3.07
N THR A 143 -13.41 2.06 -3.59
CA THR A 143 -14.72 1.61 -4.04
C THR A 143 -15.14 0.39 -3.24
N GLY A 144 -16.45 0.10 -3.17
CA GLY A 144 -16.97 -1.03 -2.41
C GLY A 144 -16.85 -0.85 -0.89
N LEU A 145 -16.84 -1.97 -0.17
CA LEU A 145 -16.73 -2.01 1.29
C LEU A 145 -15.59 -2.95 1.70
N PRO A 146 -14.32 -2.50 1.62
CA PRO A 146 -13.18 -3.26 2.14
C PRO A 146 -13.41 -3.68 3.60
N GLN A 147 -12.83 -4.81 3.98
CA GLN A 147 -12.98 -5.39 5.31
C GLN A 147 -11.61 -5.67 5.93
N LEU A 148 -11.48 -5.35 7.21
CA LEU A 148 -10.32 -5.67 8.03
C LEU A 148 -10.70 -6.79 9.01
N SER A 149 -9.93 -7.88 9.00
CA SER A 149 -10.07 -8.96 9.98
C SER A 149 -9.23 -8.67 11.22
N LEU A 150 -9.87 -8.56 12.38
CA LEU A 150 -9.20 -8.40 13.67
C LEU A 150 -9.10 -9.72 14.43
N GLU A 151 -7.98 -9.91 15.11
CA GLU A 151 -7.77 -11.02 16.03
C GLU A 151 -8.45 -10.70 17.36
N THR A 152 -9.61 -11.32 17.60
CA THR A 152 -10.47 -11.03 18.76
C THR A 152 -10.78 -12.25 19.61
N GLY A 153 -9.97 -13.31 19.51
CA GLY A 153 -10.10 -14.52 20.32
C GLY A 153 -10.52 -15.72 19.48
N ASP A 154 -11.48 -16.49 19.96
CA ASP A 154 -11.92 -17.71 19.24
C ASP A 154 -12.62 -17.37 17.91
N ASP A 155 -13.38 -16.27 17.90
CA ASP A 155 -14.01 -15.70 16.72
C ASP A 155 -13.38 -14.34 16.39
N ASP A 156 -12.92 -14.21 15.14
CA ASP A 156 -12.34 -12.98 14.60
C ASP A 156 -13.40 -11.99 14.12
N ALA A 157 -13.21 -10.72 14.46
CA ALA A 157 -14.11 -9.66 14.03
C ALA A 157 -13.79 -9.23 12.59
N LEU A 158 -14.80 -9.24 11.71
CA LEU A 158 -14.75 -8.61 10.41
C LEU A 158 -15.29 -7.18 10.48
N VAL A 159 -14.41 -6.20 10.25
CA VAL A 159 -14.72 -4.78 10.40
C VAL A 159 -14.79 -4.11 9.03
N ASN A 160 -15.94 -3.51 8.73
CA ASN A 160 -16.13 -2.80 7.47
C ASN A 160 -15.41 -1.44 7.47
N TYR A 161 -14.92 -1.07 6.30
CA TYR A 161 -14.49 0.28 5.97
C TYR A 161 -15.58 1.30 6.32
N THR A 162 -15.20 2.35 7.05
CA THR A 162 -16.11 3.41 7.50
C THR A 162 -15.96 4.69 6.67
N SER A 163 -14.73 5.19 6.54
CA SER A 163 -14.47 6.53 5.96
C SER A 163 -13.00 6.75 5.59
N GLY A 164 -12.70 7.86 4.89
CA GLY A 164 -11.33 8.24 4.52
C GLY A 164 -11.03 8.22 3.02
N ASN A 165 -12.04 8.10 2.17
CA ASN A 165 -11.88 8.10 0.72
C ASN A 165 -11.25 9.42 0.24
N ALA A 166 -10.36 9.33 -0.74
CA ALA A 166 -9.56 10.46 -1.24
C ALA A 166 -8.69 11.12 -0.14
N THR A 167 -8.21 10.32 0.82
CA THR A 167 -7.23 10.73 1.83
C THR A 167 -6.12 9.67 1.95
N LYS A 168 -5.08 9.93 2.74
CA LYS A 168 -4.03 8.94 3.05
C LYS A 168 -4.43 7.96 4.16
N THR A 169 -5.56 8.18 4.83
CA THR A 169 -5.94 7.42 6.03
C THR A 169 -7.34 6.86 5.87
N LEU A 170 -7.48 5.54 5.99
CA LEU A 170 -8.76 4.86 5.99
C LEU A 170 -9.16 4.46 7.40
N SER A 171 -10.40 4.73 7.80
CA SER A 171 -10.94 4.39 9.12
C SER A 171 -11.88 3.19 9.06
N PHE A 172 -11.80 2.35 10.08
CA PHE A 172 -12.60 1.16 10.32
C PHE A 172 -13.12 1.21 11.76
N ASN A 173 -14.43 1.11 11.96
CA ASN A 173 -15.02 1.20 13.30
C ASN A 173 -15.37 -0.20 13.82
N TYR A 174 -14.53 -0.69 14.72
CA TYR A 174 -14.74 -1.96 15.40
C TYR A 174 -15.61 -1.76 16.64
N THR A 175 -16.79 -2.38 16.68
CA THR A 175 -17.59 -2.48 17.91
C THR A 175 -17.32 -3.82 18.58
N VAL A 176 -16.93 -3.77 19.85
CA VAL A 176 -16.62 -4.96 20.64
C VAL A 176 -17.87 -5.83 20.77
N GLY A 177 -17.79 -7.04 20.21
CA GLY A 177 -18.84 -8.05 20.21
C GLY A 177 -18.87 -8.87 21.50
N LEU A 178 -19.89 -9.72 21.64
CA LEU A 178 -19.99 -10.66 22.74
C LEU A 178 -18.85 -11.67 22.69
N ASP A 179 -18.25 -11.97 23.84
CA ASP A 179 -17.17 -12.95 24.02
C ASP A 179 -15.85 -12.65 23.28
N HIS A 180 -15.77 -11.54 22.54
CA HIS A 180 -14.50 -11.05 21.99
C HIS A 180 -13.49 -10.76 23.12
N TYR A 181 -12.27 -11.24 22.92
CA TYR A 181 -11.21 -11.16 23.91
C TYR A 181 -9.82 -11.17 23.27
N THR A 182 -9.01 -10.17 23.58
CA THR A 182 -7.58 -10.17 23.30
C THR A 182 -6.84 -9.30 24.31
N LEU A 183 -5.63 -9.72 24.67
CA LEU A 183 -4.73 -8.95 25.55
C LEU A 183 -4.01 -7.82 24.81
N ASP A 184 -3.98 -7.89 23.49
CA ASP A 184 -3.41 -6.86 22.63
C ASP A 184 -4.07 -6.96 21.25
N LEU A 185 -4.95 -6.01 20.96
CA LEU A 185 -5.75 -6.02 19.73
C LEU A 185 -4.86 -5.74 18.52
N ASP A 186 -4.87 -6.68 17.58
CA ASP A 186 -4.23 -6.54 16.28
C ASP A 186 -5.13 -7.14 15.18
N TYR A 187 -4.67 -7.10 13.95
CA TYR A 187 -5.29 -7.81 12.84
C TYR A 187 -4.74 -9.24 12.70
N SER A 188 -5.54 -10.13 12.12
CA SER A 188 -5.26 -11.58 12.10
C SER A 188 -4.01 -11.98 11.30
N SER A 189 -3.61 -11.16 10.31
CA SER A 189 -2.37 -11.37 9.54
C SER A 189 -2.00 -10.15 8.68
N SER A 190 -0.81 -10.18 8.06
CA SER A 190 -0.41 -9.18 7.05
C SER A 190 -1.36 -9.08 5.84
N ASN A 191 -2.25 -10.06 5.62
CA ASN A 191 -3.23 -10.06 4.53
C ASN A 191 -4.66 -9.82 5.02
N ALA A 192 -4.85 -9.32 6.25
CA ALA A 192 -6.17 -9.17 6.86
C ALA A 192 -7.06 -8.10 6.19
N LEU A 193 -6.48 -7.18 5.42
CA LEU A 193 -7.23 -6.18 4.66
C LEU A 193 -7.70 -6.76 3.31
N ASN A 194 -8.99 -7.00 3.19
CA ASN A 194 -9.64 -7.58 2.02
C ASN A 194 -10.48 -6.54 1.28
N LEU A 195 -10.47 -6.59 -0.06
CA LEU A 195 -11.20 -5.63 -0.89
C LEU A 195 -12.72 -5.86 -0.92
N ASN A 196 -13.18 -7.09 -0.68
CA ASN A 196 -14.60 -7.45 -0.68
C ASN A 196 -15.37 -6.94 -1.92
N GLY A 197 -14.83 -7.19 -3.12
CA GLY A 197 -15.40 -6.74 -4.39
C GLY A 197 -15.17 -5.27 -4.73
N GLY A 198 -14.50 -4.51 -3.86
CA GLY A 198 -14.09 -3.13 -4.07
C GLY A 198 -12.66 -2.96 -4.60
N THR A 199 -12.13 -1.74 -4.49
CA THR A 199 -10.76 -1.38 -4.86
C THR A 199 -10.18 -0.37 -3.88
N ILE A 200 -8.85 -0.38 -3.70
CA ILE A 200 -8.10 0.69 -3.05
C ILE A 200 -6.97 1.07 -3.99
N LYS A 201 -7.07 2.26 -4.60
CA LYS A 201 -6.20 2.70 -5.70
C LYS A 201 -5.66 4.09 -5.48
N GLY A 202 -4.54 4.43 -6.12
CA GLY A 202 -4.07 5.82 -6.21
C GLY A 202 -4.94 6.66 -7.16
N ILE A 203 -4.66 7.97 -7.25
CA ILE A 203 -5.42 8.95 -8.06
C ILE A 203 -5.58 8.57 -9.54
N ILE A 204 -4.70 7.70 -10.02
CA ILE A 204 -4.55 7.34 -11.44
C ILE A 204 -4.93 5.88 -11.71
N GLY A 205 -5.48 5.19 -10.70
CA GLY A 205 -5.99 3.83 -10.83
C GLY A 205 -5.00 2.69 -10.56
N ASN A 206 -3.77 2.98 -10.13
CA ASN A 206 -2.81 1.96 -9.70
C ASN A 206 -3.27 1.32 -8.38
N ASP A 207 -3.19 -0.01 -8.29
CA ASP A 207 -3.56 -0.73 -7.07
C ASP A 207 -2.58 -0.42 -5.93
N ALA A 208 -3.13 -0.23 -4.73
CA ALA A 208 -2.32 -0.15 -3.52
C ALA A 208 -1.83 -1.56 -3.13
N ASN A 209 -0.59 -1.65 -2.65
CA ASN A 209 -0.14 -2.85 -1.95
C ASN A 209 -0.78 -2.88 -0.55
N LEU A 210 -1.67 -3.85 -0.34
CA LEU A 210 -2.47 -4.00 0.88
C LEU A 210 -1.80 -4.84 1.97
N THR A 211 -0.53 -5.19 1.80
CA THR A 211 0.23 -5.92 2.82
C THR A 211 0.38 -5.05 4.05
N LEU A 212 -0.25 -5.45 5.15
CA LEU A 212 -0.11 -4.83 6.45
C LEU A 212 1.25 -5.21 7.08
N PRO A 213 1.84 -4.36 7.92
CA PRO A 213 2.96 -4.75 8.77
C PRO A 213 2.68 -6.08 9.48
N ALA A 214 3.69 -6.91 9.76
CA ALA A 214 3.42 -8.15 10.49
C ALA A 214 2.83 -7.83 11.88
N PRO A 215 1.81 -8.56 12.38
CA PRO A 215 1.26 -8.32 13.71
C PRO A 215 2.36 -8.30 14.79
N GLY A 216 2.31 -7.30 15.68
CA GLY A 216 3.33 -7.01 16.68
C GLY A 216 4.66 -6.41 16.17
N ALA A 217 4.87 -6.28 14.85
CA ALA A 217 6.04 -5.59 14.29
C ALA A 217 5.83 -4.08 14.22
N LEU A 218 6.91 -3.30 14.06
CA LEU A 218 6.84 -1.85 13.91
C LEU A 218 5.81 -1.45 12.84
N GLY A 219 4.87 -0.60 13.23
CA GLY A 219 3.80 -0.11 12.38
C GLY A 219 2.50 -0.94 12.38
N SER A 220 2.46 -2.07 13.08
CA SER A 220 1.22 -2.82 13.34
C SER A 220 0.39 -2.20 14.47
N LEU A 221 -0.89 -2.59 14.56
CA LEU A 221 -1.79 -2.04 15.58
C LEU A 221 -1.29 -2.39 16.99
N GLY A 222 -0.93 -3.66 17.24
CA GLY A 222 -0.45 -4.11 18.55
C GLY A 222 0.92 -3.54 18.93
N ALA A 223 1.76 -3.18 17.95
CA ALA A 223 3.00 -2.47 18.24
C ALA A 223 2.77 -0.98 18.60
N ASN A 224 1.76 -0.36 17.99
CA ASN A 224 1.50 1.07 18.13
C ASN A 224 0.58 1.41 19.29
N LYS A 225 -0.30 0.49 19.68
CA LYS A 225 -1.35 0.69 20.69
C LYS A 225 -1.37 -0.50 21.62
N TYR A 226 -1.69 -0.22 22.89
CA TYR A 226 -1.94 -1.25 23.89
C TYR A 226 -3.44 -1.27 24.20
N ILE A 227 -4.19 -2.01 23.40
CA ILE A 227 -5.65 -2.09 23.47
C ILE A 227 -6.03 -3.50 23.88
N ILE A 228 -6.64 -3.63 25.04
CA ILE A 228 -7.19 -4.89 25.54
C ILE A 228 -8.68 -4.91 25.18
N VAL A 229 -9.16 -6.02 24.63
CA VAL A 229 -10.59 -6.27 24.49
C VAL A 229 -10.99 -7.31 25.53
N ASP A 230 -11.99 -7.00 26.34
CA ASP A 230 -12.55 -7.92 27.33
C ASP A 230 -14.08 -7.81 27.34
N ALA A 231 -14.71 -8.66 26.53
CA ALA A 231 -16.15 -8.81 26.49
C ALA A 231 -16.60 -10.23 26.85
N LYS A 232 -15.77 -10.98 27.58
CA LYS A 232 -16.14 -12.29 28.09
C LYS A 232 -17.27 -12.16 29.10
N THR A 233 -18.31 -12.95 28.89
CA THR A 233 -19.45 -12.99 29.82
C THR A 233 -18.99 -13.58 31.16
N PRO A 234 -19.17 -12.89 32.30
CA PRO A 234 -18.87 -13.47 33.61
C PRO A 234 -19.73 -14.71 33.86
N SER A 235 -19.13 -15.79 34.35
CA SER A 235 -19.85 -16.98 34.78
C SER A 235 -19.75 -17.17 36.29
N VAL A 236 -20.86 -17.59 36.91
CA VAL A 236 -20.85 -18.00 38.32
C VAL A 236 -20.24 -19.40 38.37
N THR A 237 -19.01 -19.49 38.89
CA THR A 237 -18.28 -20.77 38.98
C THR A 237 -18.69 -21.59 40.20
N ASN A 238 -19.13 -20.93 41.28
CA ASN A 238 -19.61 -21.59 42.49
C ASN A 238 -20.60 -20.71 43.24
N VAL A 239 -21.59 -21.35 43.87
CA VAL A 239 -22.44 -20.73 44.89
C VAL A 239 -22.31 -21.60 46.14
N SER A 240 -21.83 -21.02 47.23
CA SER A 240 -21.63 -21.72 48.50
C SER A 240 -22.34 -21.01 49.63
N SER A 241 -22.90 -21.78 50.58
CA SER A 241 -23.35 -21.25 51.87
C SER A 241 -22.29 -21.52 52.95
N PRO A 242 -22.08 -20.60 53.91
CA PRO A 242 -21.27 -20.86 55.09
C PRO A 242 -21.97 -21.79 56.09
N LYS A 243 -23.26 -22.10 55.90
CA LYS A 243 -24.01 -23.00 56.78
C LYS A 243 -23.65 -24.45 56.46
N PRO A 244 -23.42 -25.30 57.48
CA PRO A 244 -23.27 -26.73 57.28
C PRO A 244 -24.54 -27.34 56.70
N ASN A 245 -24.39 -28.38 55.89
CA ASN A 245 -25.52 -29.15 55.36
C ASN A 245 -26.47 -29.59 56.48
N GLY A 246 -27.76 -29.26 56.38
CA GLY A 246 -28.75 -29.62 57.38
C GLY A 246 -30.16 -29.13 57.05
N PRO A 247 -31.17 -29.50 57.86
CA PRO A 247 -32.51 -28.95 57.73
C PRO A 247 -32.53 -27.48 58.15
N TYR A 248 -33.14 -26.62 57.33
CA TYR A 248 -33.40 -25.22 57.64
C TYR A 248 -34.91 -24.97 57.76
N THR A 249 -35.28 -24.09 58.66
CA THR A 249 -36.66 -23.73 59.00
C THR A 249 -37.10 -22.44 58.30
N ILE A 250 -38.42 -22.19 58.29
CA ILE A 250 -38.99 -20.98 57.70
C ILE A 250 -38.42 -19.75 58.40
N GLY A 251 -37.77 -18.87 57.63
CA GLY A 251 -37.15 -17.64 58.12
C GLY A 251 -35.66 -17.74 58.44
N GLU A 252 -35.04 -18.92 58.32
CA GLU A 252 -33.57 -19.02 58.45
C GLU A 252 -32.84 -18.47 57.23
N ILE A 253 -31.82 -17.64 57.49
CA ILE A 253 -30.90 -17.12 56.48
C ILE A 253 -29.81 -18.17 56.24
N ILE A 254 -29.63 -18.55 54.97
CA ILE A 254 -28.66 -19.54 54.46
C ILE A 254 -27.51 -18.82 53.74
#